data_AF-A0A954K966-F1
#
_entry.id   AF-A0A954K966-F1
#
_cell.length_a   1.000
_cell.length_b   1.000
_cell.length_c   1.000
_cell.angle_alpha   90.00
_cell.angle_beta   90.00
_cell.angle_gamma   90.00
#
_symmetry.space_group_name_H-M   'P 1'
#
loop_
_entity.id
_entity.type
_entity.pdbx_description
1 polymer ?
#
loop_
_entity_poly.entity_id
_entity_poly.type
_entity_poly.pdbx_seq_one_letter_code
_entity_poly.pdbx_strand_id
1 'polypeptide(L)'
;DQQITEQLKLEKARPLAQKRGEELKKLISGDKEMTAAIEGQTITGKKEGTELSTTTTESFSWMRTSTANASNPFSMPRPELSSISAVEGAGNEFMEQVFDNLDEGEVGVIMNADKSICYVVKVINRIPSTPGGLTAMYQEFLKEDMFFFFSPYLPMAQMEQQQTNYEWSQELEAKYQVEKYFQQVEGPEVVAE
;
A
#
# COMPACT_ATOMS: atom_id res chain seq x y z
N ASP A 1 -9.05 -29.84 -1.37
CA ASP A 1 -9.16 -29.87 0.11
C ASP A 1 -8.03 -29.15 0.85
N GLN A 2 -6.74 -29.38 0.54
CA GLN A 2 -5.63 -28.68 1.21
C GLN A 2 -5.66 -27.15 1.04
N GLN A 3 -5.86 -26.65 -0.18
CA GLN A 3 -5.92 -25.19 -0.46
C GLN A 3 -7.03 -24.47 0.33
N ILE A 4 -8.21 -25.09 0.45
CA ILE A 4 -9.35 -24.54 1.21
C ILE A 4 -9.00 -24.49 2.71
N THR A 5 -8.31 -25.51 3.21
CA THR A 5 -7.92 -25.58 4.63
C THR A 5 -6.86 -24.54 4.98
N GLU A 6 -5.90 -24.30 4.08
CA GLU A 6 -4.88 -23.27 4.24
C GLU A 6 -5.50 -21.86 4.20
N GLN A 7 -6.41 -21.61 3.25
CA GLN A 7 -7.14 -20.34 3.18
C GLN A 7 -7.94 -20.07 4.46
N LEU A 8 -8.68 -21.07 4.96
CA LEU A 8 -9.44 -20.95 6.22
C LEU A 8 -8.54 -20.70 7.43
N LYS A 9 -7.33 -21.28 7.46
CA LYS A 9 -6.35 -21.03 8.51
C LYS A 9 -5.83 -19.61 8.44
N LEU A 10 -5.50 -19.12 7.25
CA LEU A 10 -5.06 -17.74 7.04
C LEU A 10 -6.14 -16.73 7.44
N GLU A 11 -7.39 -16.95 7.03
CA GLU A 11 -8.50 -16.08 7.40
C GLU A 11 -8.70 -15.97 8.91
N LYS A 12 -8.54 -17.08 9.64
CA LYS A 12 -8.61 -17.08 11.10
C LYS A 12 -7.37 -16.50 11.77
N ALA A 13 -6.20 -16.59 11.13
CA ALA A 13 -4.95 -16.08 11.65
C ALA A 13 -4.86 -14.54 11.55
N ARG A 14 -5.39 -13.94 10.49
CA ARG A 14 -5.40 -12.48 10.25
C ARG A 14 -5.84 -11.66 11.47
N PRO A 15 -7.03 -11.87 12.08
CA PRO A 15 -7.46 -11.08 13.24
C PRO A 15 -6.58 -11.32 14.48
N LEU A 16 -6.00 -12.51 14.65
CA LEU A 16 -5.07 -12.78 15.75
C LEU A 16 -3.75 -12.05 15.57
N ALA A 17 -3.22 -12.03 14.34
CA ALA A 17 -2.00 -11.31 13.99
C ALA A 17 -2.18 -9.80 14.14
N GLN A 18 -3.32 -9.25 13.70
CA GLN A 18 -3.65 -7.83 13.90
C GLN A 18 -3.76 -7.49 15.39
N LYS A 19 -4.49 -8.30 16.16
CA LYS A 19 -4.61 -8.09 17.62
C LYS A 19 -3.25 -8.08 18.30
N ARG A 20 -2.36 -9.00 17.93
CA ARG A 20 -0.99 -9.04 18.46
C ARG A 20 -0.18 -7.82 18.02
N GLY A 21 -0.33 -7.39 16.77
CA GLY A 21 0.26 -6.16 16.27
C GLY A 21 -0.19 -4.94 17.09
N GLU A 22 -1.46 -4.85 17.45
CA GLU A 22 -2.01 -3.76 18.28
C GLU A 22 -1.45 -3.77 19.71
N GLU A 23 -1.21 -4.95 20.27
CA GLU A 23 -0.52 -5.08 21.56
C GLU A 23 0.93 -4.56 21.47
N LEU A 24 1.64 -4.92 20.40
CA LEU A 24 3.01 -4.45 20.15
C LEU A 24 3.04 -2.94 19.88
N LYS A 25 2.10 -2.41 19.10
CA LYS A 25 1.94 -0.97 18.84
C LYS A 25 1.95 -0.21 20.16
N LYS A 26 1.10 -0.61 21.12
CA LYS A 26 1.00 0.04 22.44
C LYS A 26 2.32 0.02 23.24
N LEU A 27 3.14 -1.03 23.10
CA LEU A 27 4.45 -1.10 23.75
C LEU A 27 5.46 -0.14 23.12
N ILE A 28 5.32 0.10 21.81
CA ILE A 28 6.25 0.91 21.01
C ILE A 28 5.84 2.39 20.98
N SER A 29 4.59 2.75 21.32
CA SER A 29 4.00 4.11 21.25
C SER A 29 4.62 5.16 22.21
N GLY A 30 5.91 5.10 22.51
CA GLY A 30 6.66 6.14 23.24
C GLY A 30 7.97 6.50 22.55
N ASP A 31 8.75 7.35 23.21
CA ASP A 31 10.03 7.88 22.71
C ASP A 31 11.19 6.88 22.73
N LYS A 32 10.94 5.64 23.14
CA LYS A 32 11.97 4.59 23.10
C LYS A 32 12.20 4.12 21.66
N GLU A 33 13.43 3.72 21.38
CA GLU A 33 13.73 3.00 20.15
C GLU A 33 12.91 1.70 20.10
N MET A 34 12.39 1.38 18.91
CA MET A 34 11.48 0.24 18.72
C MET A 34 12.14 -1.07 19.15
N THR A 35 13.44 -1.24 18.88
CA THR A 35 14.22 -2.43 19.28
C THR A 35 14.22 -2.64 20.79
N ALA A 36 14.41 -1.57 21.57
CA ALA A 36 14.38 -1.63 23.03
C ALA A 36 12.97 -1.86 23.57
N ALA A 37 11.93 -1.34 22.90
CA ALA A 37 10.54 -1.51 23.31
C ALA A 37 10.02 -2.96 23.14
N ILE A 38 10.59 -3.72 22.19
CA ILE A 38 10.17 -5.10 21.91
C ILE A 38 11.14 -6.15 22.46
N GLU A 39 12.15 -5.76 23.22
CA GLU A 39 13.13 -6.69 23.80
C GLU A 39 12.42 -7.77 24.63
N GLY A 40 12.73 -9.04 24.34
CA GLY A 40 12.08 -10.21 24.97
C GLY A 40 10.63 -10.46 24.55
N GLN A 41 10.08 -9.72 23.59
CA GLN A 41 8.80 -10.02 22.97
C GLN A 41 8.96 -11.05 21.85
N THR A 42 7.97 -11.92 21.72
CA THR A 42 7.92 -12.94 20.66
C THR A 42 6.77 -12.67 19.69
N ILE A 43 6.86 -13.27 18.50
CA ILE A 43 5.88 -13.13 17.40
C ILE A 43 4.45 -13.41 17.90
N THR A 44 4.27 -14.44 18.73
CA THR A 44 2.95 -14.86 19.23
C THR A 44 2.67 -14.40 20.67
N GLY A 45 3.62 -13.73 21.33
CA GLY A 45 3.53 -13.36 22.75
C GLY A 45 3.77 -14.51 23.74
N LYS A 46 4.08 -15.72 23.25
CA LYS A 46 4.44 -16.88 24.08
C LYS A 46 5.93 -16.88 24.39
N LYS A 47 6.32 -17.20 25.63
CA LYS A 47 7.72 -17.18 26.09
C LYS A 47 8.67 -18.12 25.32
N GLU A 48 8.14 -19.22 24.78
CA GLU A 48 8.92 -20.20 23.99
C GLU A 48 8.88 -19.91 22.48
N GLY A 49 8.33 -18.77 22.06
CA GLY A 49 8.19 -18.41 20.65
C GLY A 49 9.43 -17.75 20.07
N THR A 50 9.47 -17.62 18.74
CA THR A 50 10.49 -16.85 18.02
C THR A 50 10.46 -15.39 18.47
N GLU A 51 11.64 -14.87 18.84
CA GLU A 51 11.83 -13.47 19.22
C GLU A 51 11.57 -12.52 18.05
N LEU A 52 11.09 -11.33 18.36
CA LEU A 52 10.90 -10.27 17.37
C LEU A 52 12.21 -9.52 17.12
N SER A 53 12.45 -9.21 15.85
CA SER A 53 13.53 -8.31 15.42
C SER A 53 12.95 -7.11 14.67
N THR A 54 13.60 -5.97 14.82
CA THR A 54 13.31 -4.77 14.02
C THR A 54 14.25 -4.71 12.82
N THR A 55 13.83 -4.03 11.75
CA THR A 55 14.69 -3.70 10.62
C THR A 55 14.32 -2.30 10.16
N THR A 56 15.33 -1.43 10.06
CA THR A 56 15.16 -0.08 9.52
C THR A 56 15.26 -0.15 8.00
N THR A 57 14.27 0.39 7.30
CA THR A 57 14.25 0.45 5.84
C THR A 57 15.15 1.58 5.34
N GLU A 58 15.58 1.51 4.08
CA GLU A 58 16.04 2.71 3.38
C GLU A 58 14.91 3.73 3.21
N SER A 59 15.26 4.96 2.80
CA SER A 59 14.26 5.94 2.37
C SER A 59 13.54 5.45 1.11
N PHE A 60 12.23 5.57 1.08
CA PHE A 60 11.40 5.20 -0.06
C PHE A 60 10.28 6.23 -0.30
N SER A 61 9.78 6.28 -1.53
CA SER A 61 8.56 6.98 -1.93
C SER A 61 7.44 5.98 -2.16
N TRP A 62 6.17 6.43 -2.21
CA TRP A 62 5.04 5.55 -2.52
C TRP A 62 5.22 4.87 -3.89
N MET A 63 5.50 5.68 -4.90
CA MET A 63 5.72 5.24 -6.27
C MET A 63 7.18 5.45 -6.66
N ARG A 64 7.69 4.57 -7.53
CA ARG A 64 9.01 4.71 -8.16
C ARG A 64 8.90 4.56 -9.67
N THR A 65 9.85 5.16 -10.37
CA THR A 65 10.08 4.87 -11.79
C THR A 65 11.40 4.12 -11.91
N SER A 66 11.42 3.09 -12.76
CA SER A 66 12.66 2.37 -13.02
C SER A 66 13.66 3.26 -13.74
N THR A 67 14.88 3.32 -13.23
CA THR A 67 16.02 4.00 -13.86
C THR A 67 16.82 3.06 -14.76
N ALA A 68 16.42 1.79 -14.86
CA ALA A 68 17.01 0.85 -15.80
C ALA A 68 16.74 1.32 -17.24
N ASN A 69 17.75 1.20 -18.11
CA ASN A 69 17.62 1.56 -19.52
C ASN A 69 16.50 0.73 -20.15
N ALA A 70 15.40 1.38 -20.51
CA ALA A 70 14.33 0.73 -21.26
C ALA A 70 14.88 0.24 -22.60
N SER A 71 14.56 -1.00 -22.97
CA SER A 71 14.95 -1.56 -24.28
C SER A 71 14.34 -0.77 -25.45
N ASN A 72 13.25 -0.06 -25.20
CA ASN A 72 12.64 0.87 -26.15
C ASN A 72 12.81 2.32 -25.64
N PRO A 73 13.54 3.19 -26.35
CA PRO A 73 13.71 4.59 -25.95
C PRO A 73 12.41 5.41 -26.03
N PHE A 74 11.35 4.89 -26.66
CA PHE A 74 10.02 5.49 -26.70
C PHE A 74 9.07 4.92 -25.62
N SER A 75 9.47 3.87 -24.88
CA SER A 75 8.66 3.39 -23.75
C SER A 75 9.01 4.20 -22.51
N MET A 76 8.05 4.97 -22.02
CA MET A 76 8.19 5.66 -20.74
C MET A 76 8.16 4.65 -19.59
N PRO A 77 9.07 4.77 -18.61
CA PRO A 77 8.99 3.99 -17.38
C PRO A 77 7.67 4.37 -16.68
N ARG A 78 6.78 3.39 -16.55
CA ARG A 78 5.54 3.60 -15.81
C ARG A 78 5.86 3.65 -14.31
N PRO A 79 5.27 4.60 -13.57
CA PRO A 79 5.32 4.55 -12.12
C PRO A 79 4.77 3.22 -11.63
N GLU A 80 5.48 2.59 -10.71
CA GLU A 80 5.09 1.35 -10.03
C GLU A 80 5.21 1.55 -8.52
N LEU A 81 4.50 0.73 -7.74
CA LEU A 81 4.66 0.73 -6.28
C LEU A 81 6.11 0.43 -5.91
N SER A 82 6.64 1.17 -4.95
CA SER A 82 8.01 0.94 -4.47
C SER A 82 8.12 -0.40 -3.76
N SER A 83 9.21 -1.12 -4.05
CA SER A 83 9.62 -2.27 -3.24
C SER A 83 10.40 -1.78 -2.03
N ILE A 84 9.98 -2.17 -0.81
CA ILE A 84 10.65 -1.82 0.43
C ILE A 84 11.46 -3.03 0.89
N SER A 85 12.78 -2.89 1.05
CA SER A 85 13.70 -4.01 1.32
C SER A 85 13.33 -4.88 2.52
N ALA A 86 12.68 -4.32 3.56
CA ALA A 86 12.27 -5.05 4.76
C ALA A 86 10.77 -5.45 4.79
N VAL A 87 9.99 -5.09 3.77
CA VAL A 87 8.54 -5.33 3.74
C VAL A 87 8.18 -6.12 2.48
N GLU A 88 7.79 -7.38 2.69
CA GLU A 88 7.37 -8.26 1.62
C GLU A 88 5.91 -7.95 1.24
N GLY A 89 5.69 -7.66 -0.04
CA GLY A 89 4.35 -7.41 -0.57
C GLY A 89 3.71 -6.13 -0.05
N ALA A 90 4.48 -5.04 0.13
CA ALA A 90 3.93 -3.72 0.43
C ALA A 90 2.97 -3.25 -0.68
N GLY A 91 1.67 -3.44 -0.47
CA GLY A 91 0.62 -3.05 -1.41
C GLY A 91 0.19 -1.59 -1.27
N ASN A 92 -0.82 -1.20 -2.04
CA ASN A 92 -1.35 0.17 -1.99
C ASN A 92 -1.94 0.51 -0.61
N GLU A 93 -2.73 -0.40 -0.01
CA GLU A 93 -3.24 -0.23 1.37
C GLU A 93 -2.10 0.00 2.37
N PHE A 94 -0.95 -0.67 2.17
CA PHE A 94 0.21 -0.47 3.04
C PHE A 94 0.81 0.93 2.87
N MET A 95 0.98 1.37 1.63
CA MET A 95 1.52 2.69 1.32
C MET A 95 0.61 3.80 1.83
N GLU A 96 -0.71 3.70 1.63
CA GLU A 96 -1.70 4.65 2.13
C GLU A 96 -1.63 4.77 3.65
N GLN A 97 -1.56 3.64 4.37
CA GLN A 97 -1.42 3.66 5.83
C GLN A 97 -0.11 4.34 6.26
N VAL A 98 1.00 4.04 5.60
CA VAL A 98 2.30 4.63 5.94
C VAL A 98 2.36 6.11 5.58
N PHE A 99 1.89 6.53 4.41
CA PHE A 99 2.09 7.89 3.91
C PHE A 99 1.03 8.88 4.40
N ASP A 100 -0.24 8.47 4.48
CA ASP A 100 -1.37 9.37 4.73
C ASP A 100 -1.91 9.28 6.16
N ASN A 101 -1.79 8.11 6.81
CA ASN A 101 -2.45 7.85 8.09
C ASN A 101 -1.51 7.78 9.30
N LEU A 102 -0.19 7.87 9.12
CA LEU A 102 0.78 7.85 10.22
C LEU A 102 1.63 9.11 10.22
N ASP A 103 1.82 9.75 11.36
CA ASP A 103 2.76 10.87 11.49
C ASP A 103 4.19 10.42 11.84
N GLU A 104 5.15 11.35 11.77
CA GLU A 104 6.52 11.11 12.24
C GLU A 104 6.51 10.71 13.73
N GLY A 105 7.17 9.61 14.06
CA GLY A 105 7.18 8.99 15.39
C GLY A 105 5.99 8.06 15.65
N GLU A 106 4.95 8.08 14.82
CA GLU A 106 3.76 7.24 15.00
C GLU A 106 4.03 5.77 14.61
N VAL A 107 3.27 4.87 15.26
CA VAL A 107 3.34 3.43 15.05
C VAL A 107 2.01 2.92 14.48
N GLY A 108 2.06 2.18 13.38
CA GLY A 108 0.92 1.54 12.74
C GLY A 108 1.02 0.02 12.71
N VAL A 109 -0.14 -0.64 12.56
CA VAL A 109 -0.25 -2.08 12.34
C VAL A 109 -0.90 -2.28 10.99
N ILE A 110 -0.18 -2.90 10.06
CA ILE A 110 -0.52 -2.88 8.65
C ILE A 110 -0.30 -4.27 8.05
N MET A 111 -1.26 -4.75 7.27
CA MET A 111 -1.12 -6.00 6.53
C MET A 111 -0.43 -5.76 5.19
N ASN A 112 0.28 -6.75 4.69
CA ASN A 112 0.75 -6.74 3.30
C ASN A 112 -0.40 -6.97 2.30
N ALA A 113 -0.10 -6.86 1.00
CA ALA A 113 -1.10 -6.87 -0.08
C ALA A 113 -2.01 -8.11 -0.10
N ASP A 114 -1.46 -9.31 0.16
CA ASP A 114 -2.22 -10.57 0.19
C ASP A 114 -2.78 -10.92 1.59
N LYS A 115 -2.54 -10.04 2.57
CA LYS A 115 -2.96 -10.16 3.96
C LYS A 115 -2.45 -11.47 4.60
N SER A 116 -1.24 -11.90 4.23
CA SER A 116 -0.55 -13.04 4.82
C SER A 116 0.40 -12.64 5.95
N ILE A 117 0.94 -11.41 5.92
CA ILE A 117 1.90 -10.89 6.90
C ILE A 117 1.35 -9.62 7.54
N CYS A 118 1.47 -9.53 8.87
CA CYS A 118 1.13 -8.36 9.67
C CYS A 118 2.42 -7.65 10.11
N TYR A 119 2.61 -6.42 9.65
CA TYR A 119 3.74 -5.57 10.00
C TYR A 119 3.36 -4.57 11.09
N VAL A 120 4.30 -4.32 12.01
CA VAL A 120 4.25 -3.18 12.94
C VAL A 120 5.31 -2.20 12.48
N VAL A 121 4.89 -1.00 12.10
CA VAL A 121 5.76 0.00 11.45
C VAL A 121 5.81 1.23 12.33
N LYS A 122 7.01 1.81 12.53
CA LYS A 122 7.20 3.13 13.15
C LYS A 122 7.78 4.07 12.12
N VAL A 123 7.13 5.20 11.86
CA VAL A 123 7.66 6.23 10.96
C VAL A 123 8.78 6.97 11.69
N ILE A 124 10.03 6.85 11.22
CA ILE A 124 11.18 7.48 11.88
C ILE A 124 11.27 8.95 11.51
N ASN A 125 11.14 9.26 10.22
CA ASN A 125 11.21 10.61 9.69
C ASN A 125 10.52 10.70 8.32
N ARG A 126 10.13 11.92 7.94
CA ARG A 126 9.60 12.21 6.60
C ARG A 126 10.52 13.15 5.84
N ILE A 127 10.59 13.00 4.52
CA ILE A 127 11.33 13.91 3.65
C ILE A 127 10.33 14.57 2.70
N PRO A 128 10.24 15.91 2.67
CA PRO A 128 10.98 16.88 3.46
C PRO A 128 10.43 17.04 4.89
N SER A 129 11.30 17.04 5.89
CA SER A 129 10.93 17.20 7.32
C SER A 129 10.74 18.66 7.76
N THR A 130 10.94 19.63 6.86
CA THR A 130 10.87 21.06 7.19
C THR A 130 9.81 21.78 6.35
N PRO A 131 9.11 22.79 6.91
CA PRO A 131 8.14 23.58 6.15
C PRO A 131 8.73 24.25 4.89
N GLY A 132 10.01 24.69 4.98
CA GLY A 132 10.73 25.27 3.84
C GLY A 132 11.03 24.24 2.74
N GLY A 133 11.36 23.00 3.11
CA GLY A 133 11.59 21.90 2.16
C GLY A 133 10.31 21.50 1.43
N LEU A 134 9.18 21.42 2.14
CA LEU A 134 7.88 21.13 1.51
C LEU A 134 7.49 22.23 0.53
N THR A 135 7.69 23.49 0.92
CA THR A 135 7.46 24.63 0.02
C THR A 135 8.35 24.55 -1.22
N ALA A 136 9.63 24.19 -1.07
CA ALA A 136 10.54 24.03 -2.19
C ALA A 136 10.10 22.91 -3.15
N MET A 137 9.76 21.72 -2.63
CA MET A 137 9.22 20.62 -3.45
C MET A 137 7.93 21.02 -4.17
N TYR A 138 7.03 21.73 -3.48
CA TYR A 138 5.80 22.22 -4.10
C TYR A 138 6.09 23.22 -5.23
N GLN A 139 7.05 24.13 -5.03
CA GLN A 139 7.45 25.09 -6.06
C GLN A 139 8.16 24.43 -7.24
N GLU A 140 8.89 23.34 -7.03
CA GLU A 140 9.46 22.51 -8.11
C GLU A 140 8.35 21.79 -8.88
N PHE A 141 7.42 21.16 -8.18
CA PHE A 141 6.27 20.49 -8.78
C PHE A 141 5.43 21.45 -9.66
N LEU A 142 5.19 22.68 -9.20
CA LEU A 142 4.44 23.68 -9.98
C LEU A 142 5.15 24.15 -11.26
N LYS A 143 6.48 23.97 -11.36
CA LYS A 143 7.25 24.32 -12.56
C LYS A 143 7.31 23.18 -13.57
N GLU A 144 6.93 21.98 -13.16
CA GLU A 144 6.96 20.80 -14.01
C GLU A 144 5.88 20.90 -15.09
N ASP A 145 6.23 20.55 -16.33
CA ASP A 145 5.25 20.44 -17.39
C ASP A 145 4.43 19.14 -17.22
N MET A 146 3.37 19.22 -16.41
CA MET A 146 2.52 18.08 -16.04
C MET A 146 1.83 17.41 -17.23
N PHE A 147 1.66 18.14 -18.35
CA PHE A 147 0.88 17.70 -19.50
C PHE A 147 1.73 17.47 -20.75
N PHE A 148 3.04 17.66 -20.66
CA PHE A 148 3.95 17.20 -21.69
C PHE A 148 3.84 15.69 -21.84
N PHE A 149 3.85 15.21 -23.09
CA PHE A 149 3.61 13.79 -23.37
C PHE A 149 4.68 12.84 -22.82
N PHE A 150 5.84 13.36 -22.41
CA PHE A 150 6.88 12.60 -21.69
C PHE A 150 6.86 12.79 -20.16
N SER A 151 5.86 13.51 -19.63
CA SER A 151 5.74 13.75 -18.20
C SER A 151 5.38 12.45 -17.46
N PRO A 152 6.08 12.10 -16.37
CA PRO A 152 5.71 10.94 -15.55
C PRO A 152 4.37 11.13 -14.82
N TYR A 153 3.85 12.37 -14.77
CA TYR A 153 2.58 12.70 -14.12
C TYR A 153 1.36 12.35 -14.98
N LEU A 154 1.49 12.37 -16.31
CA LEU A 154 0.39 12.05 -17.22
C LEU A 154 -0.18 10.63 -16.99
N PRO A 155 0.63 9.55 -16.91
CA PRO A 155 0.10 8.22 -16.62
C PRO A 155 -0.49 8.11 -15.21
N MET A 156 0.05 8.81 -14.21
CA MET A 156 -0.54 8.83 -12.85
C MET A 156 -1.91 9.51 -12.86
N ALA A 157 -2.03 10.66 -13.52
CA ALA A 157 -3.30 11.36 -13.67
C ALA A 157 -4.35 10.52 -14.40
N GLN A 158 -3.95 9.74 -15.41
CA GLN A 158 -4.86 8.81 -16.10
C GLN A 158 -5.34 7.66 -15.20
N MET A 159 -4.46 7.11 -14.37
CA MET A 159 -4.84 6.06 -13.41
C MET A 159 -5.82 6.59 -12.36
N GLU A 160 -5.51 7.74 -11.75
CA GLU A 160 -6.37 8.43 -10.77
C GLU A 160 -7.72 8.80 -11.36
N GLN A 161 -7.74 9.32 -12.60
CA GLN A 161 -8.98 9.68 -13.29
C GLN A 161 -9.88 8.46 -13.51
N GLN A 162 -9.33 7.31 -13.89
CA GLN A 162 -10.11 6.08 -14.08
C GLN A 162 -10.73 5.61 -12.76
N GLN A 163 -9.94 5.60 -11.68
CA GLN A 163 -10.41 5.21 -10.36
C GLN A 163 -11.50 6.16 -9.85
N THR A 164 -11.25 7.47 -9.92
CA THR A 164 -12.21 8.50 -9.51
C THR A 164 -13.52 8.39 -10.29
N ASN A 165 -13.46 8.19 -11.60
CA ASN A 165 -14.67 8.03 -12.42
C ASN A 165 -15.46 6.78 -12.06
N TYR A 166 -14.77 5.67 -11.74
CA TYR A 166 -15.41 4.44 -11.30
C TYR A 166 -16.10 4.63 -9.95
N GLU A 167 -15.40 5.18 -8.96
CA GLU A 167 -15.93 5.45 -7.62
C GLU A 167 -17.10 6.43 -7.66
N TRP A 168 -16.95 7.54 -8.37
CA TRP A 168 -18.01 8.53 -8.57
C TRP A 168 -19.25 7.91 -9.23
N SER A 169 -19.07 7.04 -10.23
CA SER A 169 -20.17 6.31 -10.86
C SER A 169 -20.87 5.38 -9.87
N GLN A 170 -20.12 4.61 -9.07
CA GLN A 170 -20.67 3.72 -8.04
C GLN A 170 -21.44 4.51 -6.97
N GLU A 171 -20.90 5.63 -6.52
CA GLU A 171 -21.56 6.50 -5.54
C GLU A 171 -22.86 7.09 -6.10
N LEU A 172 -22.85 7.54 -7.35
CA LEU A 172 -24.06 8.02 -8.02
C LEU A 172 -25.11 6.92 -8.15
N GLU A 173 -24.72 5.73 -8.59
CA GLU A 173 -25.61 4.58 -8.70
C GLU A 173 -26.22 4.21 -7.35
N ALA A 174 -25.41 4.16 -6.29
CA ALA A 174 -25.86 3.89 -4.93
C ALA A 174 -26.81 4.98 -4.42
N LYS A 175 -26.46 6.26 -4.63
CA LYS A 175 -27.26 7.42 -4.19
C LYS A 175 -28.64 7.45 -4.84
N TYR A 176 -28.73 7.08 -6.12
CA TYR A 176 -29.97 7.10 -6.89
C TYR A 176 -30.62 5.72 -7.04
N GLN A 177 -30.11 4.69 -6.37
CA GLN A 177 -30.62 3.31 -6.41
C GLN A 177 -30.81 2.80 -7.84
N VAL A 178 -29.81 3.02 -8.69
CA VAL A 178 -29.87 2.65 -10.11
C VAL A 178 -29.96 1.13 -10.23
N GLU A 179 -31.07 0.64 -10.80
CA GLU A 179 -31.25 -0.77 -11.14
C GLU A 179 -30.74 -1.04 -12.56
N LYS A 180 -29.74 -1.91 -12.69
CA LYS A 180 -29.19 -2.31 -14.00
C LYS A 180 -29.99 -3.49 -14.56
N TYR A 181 -30.73 -3.24 -15.64
CA TYR A 181 -31.39 -4.29 -16.41
C TYR A 181 -30.48 -4.71 -17.57
N PHE A 182 -29.82 -5.86 -17.43
CA PHE A 182 -29.05 -6.46 -18.51
C PHE A 182 -29.98 -7.37 -19.31
N GLN A 183 -30.27 -7.01 -20.57
CA GLN A 183 -30.86 -7.97 -21.51
C GLN A 183 -29.82 -9.04 -21.84
N GLN A 184 -30.15 -10.32 -21.63
CA GLN A 184 -29.38 -11.41 -22.22
C GLN A 184 -29.41 -11.25 -23.73
N VAL A 185 -28.30 -10.81 -24.31
CA VAL A 185 -28.08 -10.92 -25.75
C VAL A 185 -27.78 -12.39 -26.00
N GLU A 186 -28.76 -13.12 -26.54
CA GLU A 186 -28.54 -14.48 -27.03
C GLU A 186 -27.36 -14.44 -28.01
N GLY A 187 -26.29 -15.16 -27.69
CA GLY A 187 -25.15 -15.33 -28.59
C GLY A 187 -25.60 -16.00 -29.89
N PRO A 188 -24.84 -15.83 -30.99
CA PRO A 188 -25.22 -16.42 -32.28
C PRO A 188 -25.36 -17.93 -32.13
N GLU A 189 -26.51 -18.47 -32.58
CA GLU A 189 -26.74 -19.92 -32.68
C GLU A 189 -25.56 -20.55 -33.40
N VAL A 190 -24.87 -21.46 -32.71
CA VAL A 190 -23.88 -22.35 -33.32
C VAL A 190 -24.67 -23.28 -34.24
N VAL A 191 -24.75 -22.94 -35.53
CA VAL A 191 -25.28 -23.82 -36.55
C VAL A 191 -24.26 -24.96 -36.71
N ALA A 192 -24.60 -26.13 -36.18
CA ALA A 192 -23.85 -27.34 -36.44
C ALA A 192 -24.18 -27.82 -37.86
N GLU A 193 -23.16 -27.81 -38.74
CA GLU A 193 -23.10 -28.67 -39.93
C GLU A 193 -22.16 -29.84 -39.66
#